data_AF-A0A6J4PQN5-F1
#
_entry.id   AF-A0A6J4PQN5-F1
#
_cell.length_a   1.000
_cell.length_b   1.000
_cell.length_c   1.000
_cell.angle_alpha   90.00
_cell.angle_beta   90.00
_cell.angle_gamma   90.00
#
_symmetry.space_group_name_H-M   'P 1'
#
loop_
_entity.id
_entity.type
_entity.pdbx_description
1 polymer ?
#
loop_
_entity_poly.entity_id
_entity_poly.type
_entity_poly.pdbx_seq_one_letter_code
_entity_poly.pdbx_strand_id
1 'polypeptide(L)'
;MSEEREHPAAGLASGLEAAGALIESLEEEVAGLRRDLESATAALRTAQEEISSRADAERETSELRAEISDLKRRHSDEQLRMSNEHIAEVAAVRRMLEEQRRADVEAASSQSRVETLKEEFAHERAATEERHRAELAELKTSSEVWEEELRTKYAEQESRHAADIEAVRRAGQERAEELERSRDEEIRARVDEERASHEERHEAALQALKSAAAGRELDLQKDYQAVVETQQAEIESLRGELESRTLLVDEARKEERRQVKALAEGRERELRRSQATRLAGAREAADRRIAALQGQREADNRALRARHAEELAATRMTYEQKLAAEDERRRSETWALEERLRETDIRRSSELRAYGARIKEIEAARLAEKAAAQREHEAAVEELEAELSAREDRISSLQESLEEAARPQDAAPAPPEPAEAPIEEAGGASDDLEPEAPTREMEAQSILAEERIADLEARLLEAAEEARRNAEDRDAAREELARLSDPERRLREGLALFNESEHARAVASISRSFGLPKVHAGIDGGASGKPTLTLLWNDVAWRRYIADPTEGVPAPRVYLAGTGDDPAEVPTPERQPNARMDARGRLMLGVQAR
;
A
#
# COMPACT_ATOMS: atom_id res chain seq x y z
N MET A 1 142.96 140.19 -137.86
CA MET A 1 143.19 141.63 -138.08
C MET A 1 143.04 142.28 -136.71
N SER A 2 144.06 142.21 -135.85
CA SER A 2 145.13 143.23 -135.66
C SER A 2 144.79 144.04 -134.39
N GLU A 3 145.58 143.91 -133.32
CA GLU A 3 146.55 144.93 -132.80
C GLU A 3 145.82 146.16 -132.19
N GLU A 4 146.03 146.61 -130.94
CA GLU A 4 147.28 147.06 -130.31
C GLU A 4 147.05 147.38 -128.79
N ARG A 5 148.16 147.37 -128.04
CA ARG A 5 148.53 147.91 -126.69
C ARG A 5 147.58 148.99 -126.06
N GLU A 6 147.38 149.17 -124.74
CA GLU A 6 148.32 149.20 -123.62
C GLU A 6 147.60 149.50 -122.26
N HIS A 7 148.30 149.17 -121.16
CA HIS A 7 148.23 149.72 -119.77
C HIS A 7 147.32 149.13 -118.66
N PRO A 8 147.88 148.90 -117.43
CA PRO A 8 147.32 148.00 -116.44
C PRO A 8 146.88 148.75 -115.16
N ALA A 9 145.58 149.02 -115.03
CA ALA A 9 144.99 149.45 -113.76
C ALA A 9 143.53 148.98 -113.57
N ALA A 10 143.00 148.17 -114.50
CA ALA A 10 141.62 147.68 -114.50
C ALA A 10 141.44 146.31 -113.80
N GLY A 11 142.51 145.70 -113.28
CA GLY A 11 142.49 144.32 -112.74
C GLY A 11 142.16 144.16 -111.25
N LEU A 12 142.15 145.24 -110.45
CA LEU A 12 141.96 145.14 -108.99
C LEU A 12 140.52 145.41 -108.52
N ALA A 13 139.69 146.09 -109.31
CA ALA A 13 138.30 146.37 -108.94
C ALA A 13 137.38 145.15 -109.13
N SER A 14 137.59 144.36 -110.20
CA SER A 14 136.81 143.13 -110.47
C SER A 14 137.11 142.00 -109.45
N GLY A 15 138.29 142.00 -108.85
CA GLY A 15 138.64 141.02 -107.80
C GLY A 15 137.94 141.26 -106.46
N LEU A 16 137.51 142.49 -106.17
CA LEU A 16 136.79 142.82 -104.92
C LEU A 16 135.30 142.46 -104.98
N GLU A 17 134.66 142.58 -106.15
CA GLU A 17 133.26 142.14 -106.34
C GLU A 17 133.12 140.61 -106.28
N ALA A 18 134.08 139.86 -106.83
CA ALA A 18 134.07 138.39 -106.75
C ALA A 18 134.29 137.87 -105.32
N ALA A 19 135.06 138.59 -104.49
CA ALA A 19 135.23 138.26 -103.07
C ALA A 19 133.97 138.57 -102.25
N GLY A 20 133.22 139.62 -102.60
CA GLY A 20 131.93 139.96 -101.96
C GLY A 20 130.86 138.90 -102.17
N ALA A 21 130.72 138.37 -103.40
CA ALA A 21 129.74 137.33 -103.72
C ALA A 21 130.03 136.00 -103.00
N LEU A 22 131.30 135.69 -102.72
CA LEU A 22 131.70 134.47 -102.01
C LEU A 22 131.42 134.56 -100.50
N ILE A 23 131.49 135.77 -99.94
CA ILE A 23 131.12 136.02 -98.53
C ILE A 23 129.60 135.89 -98.34
N GLU A 24 128.78 136.46 -99.23
CA GLU A 24 127.31 136.32 -99.16
C GLU A 24 126.87 134.86 -99.31
N SER A 25 127.50 134.09 -100.21
CA SER A 25 127.22 132.66 -100.37
C SER A 25 127.56 131.85 -99.10
N LEU A 26 128.65 132.18 -98.42
CA LEU A 26 129.03 131.51 -97.16
C LEU A 26 128.10 131.91 -96.01
N GLU A 27 127.63 133.15 -95.98
CA GLU A 27 126.65 133.60 -94.98
C GLU A 27 125.28 132.93 -95.18
N GLU A 28 124.85 132.70 -96.42
CA GLU A 28 123.64 131.93 -96.72
C GLU A 28 123.77 130.44 -96.33
N GLU A 29 124.92 129.80 -96.58
CA GLU A 29 125.16 128.42 -96.15
C GLU A 29 125.18 128.29 -94.61
N VAL A 30 125.82 129.24 -93.90
CA VAL A 30 125.82 129.25 -92.43
C VAL A 30 124.42 129.49 -91.87
N ALA A 31 123.62 130.35 -92.51
CA ALA A 31 122.22 130.55 -92.15
C ALA A 31 121.36 129.30 -92.43
N GLY A 32 121.64 128.58 -93.53
CA GLY A 32 121.04 127.28 -93.83
C GLY A 32 121.34 126.24 -92.76
N LEU A 33 122.62 126.07 -92.42
CA LEU A 33 123.06 125.12 -91.38
C LEU A 33 122.49 125.45 -90.00
N ARG A 34 122.29 126.74 -89.66
CA ARG A 34 121.63 127.13 -88.41
C ARG A 34 120.15 126.73 -88.39
N ARG A 35 119.42 126.92 -89.48
CA ARG A 35 118.01 126.47 -89.58
C ARG A 35 117.92 124.94 -89.52
N ASP A 36 118.84 124.24 -90.16
CA ASP A 36 118.87 122.77 -90.12
C ASP A 36 119.17 122.25 -88.71
N LEU A 37 120.06 122.92 -87.97
CA LEU A 37 120.38 122.56 -86.59
C LEU A 37 119.22 122.88 -85.64
N GLU A 38 118.53 124.01 -85.80
CA GLU A 38 117.32 124.33 -85.06
C GLU A 38 116.20 123.32 -85.34
N SER A 39 115.98 122.95 -86.61
CA SER A 39 115.02 121.92 -87.03
C SER A 39 115.35 120.55 -86.42
N ALA A 40 116.63 120.15 -86.42
CA ALA A 40 117.08 118.90 -85.81
C ALA A 40 116.87 118.90 -84.28
N THR A 41 117.13 120.03 -83.60
CA THR A 41 116.90 120.14 -82.15
C THR A 41 115.41 120.12 -81.79
N ALA A 42 114.54 120.68 -82.63
CA ALA A 42 113.09 120.59 -82.45
C ALA A 42 112.58 119.16 -82.64
N ALA A 43 113.06 118.45 -83.67
CA ALA A 43 112.74 117.05 -83.91
C ALA A 43 113.22 116.11 -82.77
N LEU A 44 114.33 116.45 -82.12
CA LEU A 44 114.86 115.66 -81.01
C LEU A 44 114.04 115.84 -79.73
N ARG A 45 113.48 117.03 -79.49
CA ARG A 45 112.56 117.28 -78.37
C ARG A 45 111.23 116.55 -78.56
N THR A 46 110.64 116.59 -79.75
CA THR A 46 109.42 115.82 -80.03
C THR A 46 109.65 114.32 -79.90
N ALA A 47 110.79 113.80 -80.37
CA ALA A 47 111.15 112.40 -80.14
C ALA A 47 111.33 112.05 -78.64
N GLN A 48 111.89 112.96 -77.83
CA GLN A 48 111.99 112.77 -76.38
C GLN A 48 110.61 112.74 -75.69
N GLU A 49 109.69 113.60 -76.10
CA GLU A 49 108.31 113.61 -75.57
C GLU A 49 107.55 112.33 -75.95
N GLU A 50 107.70 111.83 -77.18
CA GLU A 50 107.13 110.54 -77.61
C GLU A 50 107.72 109.34 -76.85
N ILE A 51 109.01 109.37 -76.52
CA ILE A 51 109.63 108.33 -75.69
C ILE A 51 109.12 108.39 -74.25
N SER A 52 108.93 109.60 -73.69
CA SER A 52 108.41 109.76 -72.33
C SER A 52 106.95 109.30 -72.21
N SER A 53 106.09 109.64 -73.17
CA SER A 53 104.70 109.19 -73.22
C SER A 53 104.58 107.69 -73.47
N ARG A 54 105.49 107.08 -74.26
CA ARG A 54 105.58 105.62 -74.37
C ARG A 54 106.02 104.94 -73.07
N ALA A 55 106.98 105.51 -72.35
CA ALA A 55 107.43 104.98 -71.07
C ALA A 55 106.32 105.01 -70.01
N ASP A 56 105.49 106.06 -70.00
CA ASP A 56 104.35 106.15 -69.09
C ASP A 56 103.22 105.19 -69.48
N ALA A 57 102.94 105.02 -70.78
CA ALA A 57 102.01 103.99 -71.25
C ALA A 57 102.50 102.56 -70.96
N GLU A 58 103.81 102.31 -71.02
CA GLU A 58 104.40 101.03 -70.62
C GLU A 58 104.26 100.77 -69.11
N ARG A 59 104.38 101.80 -68.27
CA ARG A 59 104.09 101.69 -66.83
C ARG A 59 102.62 101.36 -66.58
N GLU A 60 101.70 102.11 -67.17
CA GLU A 60 100.25 101.85 -67.00
C GLU A 60 99.86 100.44 -67.49
N THR A 61 100.40 99.99 -68.63
CA THR A 61 100.14 98.64 -69.12
C THR A 61 100.77 97.56 -68.24
N SER A 62 101.89 97.84 -67.58
CA SER A 62 102.48 96.93 -66.59
C SER A 62 101.65 96.84 -65.31
N GLU A 63 101.10 97.97 -64.84
CA GLU A 63 100.23 98.04 -63.67
C GLU A 63 98.90 97.30 -63.92
N LEU A 64 98.26 97.53 -65.07
CA LEU A 64 97.05 96.82 -65.46
C LEU A 64 97.29 95.31 -65.63
N ARG A 65 98.45 94.90 -66.15
CA ARG A 65 98.81 93.47 -66.21
C ARG A 65 98.99 92.87 -64.82
N ALA A 66 99.59 93.60 -63.89
CA ALA A 66 99.71 93.16 -62.49
C ALA A 66 98.34 93.02 -61.85
N GLU A 67 97.45 94.01 -62.04
CA GLU A 67 96.08 93.98 -61.51
C GLU A 67 95.24 92.84 -62.11
N ILE A 68 95.35 92.59 -63.41
CA ILE A 68 94.69 91.45 -64.08
C ILE A 68 95.24 90.12 -63.52
N SER A 69 96.54 90.04 -63.26
CA SER A 69 97.14 88.83 -62.66
C SER A 69 96.64 88.61 -61.24
N ASP A 70 96.54 89.66 -60.43
CA ASP A 70 96.00 89.61 -59.07
C ASP A 70 94.52 89.26 -59.05
N LEU A 71 93.71 89.81 -59.96
CA LEU A 71 92.31 89.46 -60.10
C LEU A 71 92.13 88.01 -60.54
N LYS A 72 92.94 87.51 -61.47
CA LYS A 72 92.92 86.09 -61.86
C LYS A 72 93.28 85.18 -60.71
N ARG A 73 94.28 85.54 -59.91
CA ARG A 73 94.67 84.80 -58.71
C ARG A 73 93.57 84.79 -57.66
N ARG A 74 92.96 85.94 -57.35
CA ARG A 74 91.82 86.02 -56.43
C ARG A 74 90.64 85.20 -56.94
N HIS A 75 90.37 85.24 -58.24
CA HIS A 75 89.30 84.45 -58.83
C HIS A 75 89.59 82.94 -58.76
N SER A 76 90.83 82.50 -59.03
CA SER A 76 91.19 81.09 -58.88
C SER A 76 91.16 80.63 -57.44
N ASP A 77 91.63 81.47 -56.51
CA ASP A 77 91.63 81.17 -55.08
C ASP A 77 90.20 81.09 -54.55
N GLU A 78 89.31 81.98 -55.01
CA GLU A 78 87.89 81.95 -54.67
C GLU A 78 87.18 80.73 -55.27
N GLN A 79 87.50 80.35 -56.51
CA GLN A 79 86.98 79.12 -57.12
C GLN A 79 87.44 77.87 -56.37
N LEU A 80 88.70 77.81 -55.93
CA LEU A 80 89.22 76.73 -55.10
C LEU A 80 88.56 76.72 -53.73
N ARG A 81 88.32 77.89 -53.12
CA ARG A 81 87.60 78.02 -51.85
C ARG A 81 86.19 77.46 -51.96
N MET A 82 85.42 77.94 -52.94
CA MET A 82 84.06 77.45 -53.21
C MET A 82 84.03 75.95 -53.55
N SER A 83 85.01 75.46 -54.32
CA SER A 83 85.11 74.02 -54.64
C SER A 83 85.43 73.18 -53.41
N ASN A 84 86.34 73.64 -52.55
CA ASN A 84 86.69 72.96 -51.30
C ASN A 84 85.53 73.00 -50.29
N GLU A 85 84.81 74.11 -50.19
CA GLU A 85 83.59 74.23 -49.39
C GLU A 85 82.53 73.24 -49.89
N HIS A 86 82.29 73.17 -51.19
CA HIS A 86 81.33 72.22 -51.75
C HIS A 86 81.74 70.75 -51.53
N ILE A 87 83.03 70.43 -51.66
CA ILE A 87 83.56 69.09 -51.34
C ILE A 87 83.34 68.77 -49.85
N ALA A 88 83.58 69.73 -48.96
CA ALA A 88 83.37 69.55 -47.53
C ALA A 88 81.90 69.35 -47.17
N GLU A 89 81.00 70.13 -47.77
CA GLU A 89 79.55 69.98 -47.61
C GLU A 89 79.05 68.63 -48.10
N VAL A 90 79.47 68.20 -49.29
CA VAL A 90 79.12 66.88 -49.83
C VAL A 90 79.66 65.75 -48.95
N ALA A 91 80.87 65.90 -48.41
CA ALA A 91 81.44 64.93 -47.47
C ALA A 91 80.68 64.90 -46.13
N ALA A 92 80.18 66.04 -45.65
CA ALA A 92 79.36 66.12 -44.44
C ALA A 92 77.99 65.47 -44.65
N VAL A 93 77.33 65.73 -45.77
CA VAL A 93 76.04 65.09 -46.13
C VAL A 93 76.19 63.58 -46.27
N ARG A 94 77.29 63.09 -46.88
CA ARG A 94 77.57 61.65 -46.95
C ARG A 94 77.75 61.03 -45.57
N ARG A 95 78.49 61.67 -44.66
CA ARG A 95 78.64 61.21 -43.28
C ARG A 95 77.31 61.16 -42.54
N MET A 96 76.49 62.20 -42.64
CA MET A 96 75.16 62.20 -42.03
C MET A 96 74.26 61.08 -42.59
N LEU A 97 74.33 60.81 -43.90
CA LEU A 97 73.56 59.73 -44.52
C LEU A 97 74.05 58.34 -44.07
N GLU A 98 75.36 58.16 -43.92
CA GLU A 98 75.94 56.92 -43.38
C GLU A 98 75.60 56.72 -41.91
N GLU A 99 75.61 57.79 -41.12
CA GLU A 99 75.16 57.78 -39.72
C GLU A 99 73.66 57.44 -39.61
N GLN A 100 72.80 58.02 -40.45
CA GLN A 100 71.39 57.65 -40.53
C GLN A 100 71.21 56.17 -40.89
N ARG A 101 71.93 55.68 -41.90
CA ARG A 101 71.86 54.25 -42.27
C ARG A 101 72.32 53.33 -41.15
N ARG A 102 73.36 53.71 -40.39
CA ARG A 102 73.79 52.94 -39.21
C ARG A 102 72.72 52.97 -38.12
N ALA A 103 72.12 54.13 -37.84
CA ALA A 103 71.03 54.26 -36.88
C ALA A 103 69.81 53.43 -37.29
N ASP A 104 69.45 53.40 -38.58
CA ASP A 104 68.32 52.61 -39.10
C ASP A 104 68.59 51.10 -38.99
N VAL A 105 69.82 50.65 -39.27
CA VAL A 105 70.23 49.25 -39.11
C VAL A 105 70.26 48.85 -37.63
N GLU A 106 70.77 49.73 -36.76
CA GLU A 106 70.73 49.51 -35.32
C GLU A 106 69.29 49.47 -34.79
N ALA A 107 68.41 50.36 -35.26
CA ALA A 107 67.00 50.38 -34.93
C ALA A 107 66.30 49.08 -35.39
N ALA A 108 66.52 48.64 -36.62
CA ALA A 108 65.98 47.37 -37.12
C ALA A 108 66.50 46.16 -36.34
N SER A 109 67.79 46.15 -35.98
CA SER A 109 68.37 45.09 -35.15
C SER A 109 67.80 45.10 -33.73
N SER A 110 67.54 46.28 -33.16
CA SER A 110 66.93 46.44 -31.85
C SER A 110 65.46 46.03 -31.87
N GLN A 111 64.75 46.30 -32.96
CA GLN A 111 63.36 45.87 -33.14
C GLN A 111 63.26 44.34 -33.23
N SER A 112 64.15 43.68 -33.97
CA SER A 112 64.23 42.21 -34.01
C SER A 112 64.58 41.60 -32.64
N ARG A 113 65.47 42.24 -31.88
CA ARG A 113 65.76 41.85 -30.49
C ARG A 113 64.55 42.04 -29.56
N VAL A 114 63.77 43.10 -29.75
CA VAL A 114 62.55 43.35 -28.97
C VAL A 114 61.46 42.35 -29.33
N GLU A 115 61.33 41.96 -30.60
CA GLU A 115 60.38 40.94 -31.05
C GLU A 115 60.72 39.57 -30.48
N THR A 116 61.99 39.15 -30.55
CA THR A 116 62.45 37.90 -29.92
C THR A 116 62.23 37.90 -28.41
N LEU A 117 62.55 39.00 -27.71
CA LEU A 117 62.24 39.12 -26.28
C LEU A 117 60.73 39.07 -26.00
N LYS A 118 59.89 39.68 -26.85
CA LYS A 118 58.42 39.60 -26.70
C LYS A 118 57.90 38.18 -26.89
N GLU A 119 58.46 37.43 -27.84
CA GLU A 119 58.14 36.01 -28.05
C GLU A 119 58.58 35.16 -26.86
N GLU A 120 59.79 35.38 -26.33
CA GLU A 120 60.27 34.73 -25.11
C GLU A 120 59.36 35.04 -23.92
N PHE A 121 58.99 36.30 -23.70
CA PHE A 121 58.05 36.68 -22.64
C PHE A 121 56.65 36.08 -22.86
N ALA A 122 56.18 35.95 -24.10
CA ALA A 122 54.91 35.31 -24.40
C ALA A 122 54.97 33.81 -24.10
N HIS A 123 56.07 33.14 -24.44
CA HIS A 123 56.30 31.74 -24.11
C HIS A 123 56.44 31.50 -22.61
N GLU A 124 57.18 32.35 -21.89
CA GLU A 124 57.30 32.25 -20.43
C GLU A 124 55.95 32.47 -19.74
N ARG A 125 55.18 33.47 -20.19
CA ARG A 125 53.81 33.69 -19.69
C ARG A 125 52.92 32.48 -19.95
N ALA A 126 52.90 31.97 -21.19
CA ALA A 126 52.13 30.77 -21.53
C ALA A 126 52.53 29.56 -20.67
N ALA A 127 53.83 29.34 -20.45
CA ALA A 127 54.32 28.27 -19.60
C ALA A 127 53.92 28.45 -18.13
N THR A 128 53.95 29.68 -17.60
CA THR A 128 53.50 29.97 -16.22
C THR A 128 52.00 29.80 -16.06
N GLU A 129 51.21 30.20 -17.05
CA GLU A 129 49.77 30.00 -17.06
C GLU A 129 49.42 28.51 -17.16
N GLU A 130 50.15 27.73 -17.94
CA GLU A 130 49.98 26.27 -18.00
C GLU A 130 50.31 25.61 -16.67
N ARG A 131 51.39 26.02 -15.99
CA ARG A 131 51.71 25.54 -14.64
C ARG A 131 50.62 25.89 -13.64
N HIS A 132 50.16 27.14 -13.63
CA HIS A 132 49.07 27.55 -12.74
C HIS A 132 47.75 26.82 -13.06
N ARG A 133 47.45 26.59 -14.34
CA ARG A 133 46.29 25.77 -14.73
C ARG A 133 46.43 24.32 -14.24
N ALA A 134 47.62 23.74 -14.32
CA ALA A 134 47.90 22.40 -13.81
C ALA A 134 47.77 22.34 -12.28
N GLU A 135 48.36 23.29 -11.55
CA GLU A 135 48.24 23.41 -10.09
C GLU A 135 46.79 23.57 -9.65
N LEU A 136 45.99 24.40 -10.35
CA LEU A 136 44.57 24.55 -10.07
C LEU A 136 43.78 23.27 -10.36
N ALA A 137 44.15 22.52 -11.39
CA ALA A 137 43.53 21.23 -11.69
C ALA A 137 43.86 20.18 -10.61
N GLU A 138 45.10 20.12 -10.14
CA GLU A 138 45.51 19.26 -9.02
C GLU A 138 44.82 19.64 -7.70
N LEU A 139 44.71 20.93 -7.42
CA LEU A 139 43.96 21.41 -6.25
C LEU A 139 42.47 21.05 -6.36
N LYS A 140 41.89 21.16 -7.55
CA LYS A 140 40.50 20.78 -7.79
C LYS A 140 40.27 19.29 -7.59
N THR A 141 41.11 18.42 -8.17
CA THR A 141 40.98 16.96 -8.00
C THR A 141 41.23 16.54 -6.55
N SER A 142 42.20 17.15 -5.87
CA SER A 142 42.42 16.88 -4.43
C SER A 142 41.22 17.33 -3.58
N SER A 143 40.61 18.48 -3.91
CA SER A 143 39.38 18.96 -3.25
C SER A 143 38.21 18.00 -3.48
N GLU A 144 38.02 17.50 -4.70
CA GLU A 144 36.97 16.53 -5.03
C GLU A 144 37.16 15.21 -4.24
N VAL A 145 38.40 14.71 -4.15
CA VAL A 145 38.72 13.52 -3.34
C VAL A 145 38.41 13.75 -1.86
N TRP A 146 38.77 14.91 -1.31
CA TRP A 146 38.46 15.26 0.09
C TRP A 146 36.95 15.37 0.33
N GLU A 147 36.19 15.92 -0.62
CA GLU A 147 34.73 15.96 -0.54
C GLU A 147 34.11 14.57 -0.56
N GLU A 148 34.61 13.67 -1.40
CA GLU A 148 34.16 12.27 -1.44
C GLU A 148 34.52 11.51 -0.16
N GLU A 149 35.72 11.71 0.39
CA GLU A 149 36.11 11.15 1.70
C GLU A 149 35.23 11.67 2.84
N LEU A 150 34.84 12.96 2.80
CA LEU A 150 33.92 13.52 3.79
C LEU A 150 32.52 12.93 3.63
N ARG A 151 31.99 12.84 2.40
CA ARG A 151 30.68 12.25 2.13
C ARG A 151 30.61 10.79 2.57
N THR A 152 31.65 10.01 2.30
CA THR A 152 31.72 8.60 2.73
C THR A 152 31.76 8.49 4.26
N LYS A 153 32.58 9.29 4.94
CA LYS A 153 32.62 9.31 6.42
C LYS A 153 31.29 9.75 7.04
N TYR A 154 30.60 10.74 6.46
CA TYR A 154 29.27 11.15 6.92
C TYR A 154 28.24 10.04 6.69
N ALA A 155 28.24 9.39 5.52
CA ALA A 155 27.35 8.27 5.23
C ALA A 155 27.59 7.08 6.18
N GLU A 156 28.85 6.77 6.51
CA GLU A 156 29.19 5.76 7.53
C GLU A 156 28.68 6.16 8.92
N GLN A 157 28.82 7.43 9.30
CA GLN A 157 28.31 7.92 10.59
C GLN A 157 26.78 7.85 10.65
N GLU A 158 26.09 8.26 9.60
CA GLU A 158 24.63 8.14 9.49
C GLU A 158 24.19 6.67 9.56
N SER A 159 24.90 5.77 8.89
CA SER A 159 24.64 4.33 8.95
C SER A 159 24.82 3.77 10.36
N ARG A 160 25.87 4.19 11.09
CA ARG A 160 26.05 3.82 12.51
C ARG A 160 24.93 4.33 13.40
N HIS A 161 24.55 5.60 13.26
CA HIS A 161 23.45 6.16 14.04
C HIS A 161 22.10 5.51 13.71
N ALA A 162 21.84 5.20 12.45
CA ALA A 162 20.65 4.46 12.04
C ALA A 162 20.62 3.07 12.69
N ALA A 163 21.74 2.34 12.66
CA ALA A 163 21.86 1.04 13.31
C ALA A 163 21.68 1.12 14.83
N ASP A 164 22.23 2.14 15.49
CA ASP A 164 22.06 2.37 16.94
C ASP A 164 20.60 2.67 17.28
N ILE A 165 19.91 3.51 16.49
CA ILE A 165 18.49 3.83 16.67
C ILE A 165 17.64 2.56 16.50
N GLU A 166 17.93 1.74 15.49
CA GLU A 166 17.25 0.46 15.30
C GLU A 166 17.50 -0.52 16.45
N ALA A 167 18.73 -0.59 16.96
CA ALA A 167 19.06 -1.43 18.11
C ALA A 167 18.29 -0.99 19.37
N VAL A 168 18.19 0.32 19.62
CA VAL A 168 17.41 0.87 20.72
C VAL A 168 15.92 0.60 20.53
N ARG A 169 15.39 0.72 19.30
CA ARG A 169 13.99 0.38 19.00
C ARG A 169 13.69 -1.09 19.24
N ARG A 170 14.56 -2.01 18.78
CA ARG A 170 14.43 -3.46 19.01
C ARG A 170 14.46 -3.78 20.50
N ALA A 171 15.42 -3.25 21.25
CA ALA A 171 15.48 -3.45 22.69
C ALA A 171 14.24 -2.87 23.42
N GLY A 172 13.69 -1.76 22.91
CA GLY A 172 12.43 -1.20 23.41
C GLY A 172 11.23 -2.11 23.15
N GLN A 173 11.13 -2.69 21.95
CA GLN A 173 10.09 -3.66 21.58
C GLN A 173 10.17 -4.93 22.43
N GLU A 174 11.37 -5.51 22.58
CA GLU A 174 11.57 -6.70 23.42
C GLU A 174 11.13 -6.48 24.87
N ARG A 175 11.45 -5.31 25.45
CA ARG A 175 10.98 -4.93 26.80
C ARG A 175 9.47 -4.73 26.85
N ALA A 176 8.87 -4.16 25.81
CA ALA A 176 7.42 -4.00 25.75
C ALA A 176 6.72 -5.36 25.70
N GLU A 177 7.19 -6.28 24.86
CA GLU A 177 6.68 -7.64 24.79
C GLU A 177 6.88 -8.42 26.10
N GLU A 178 8.01 -8.23 26.80
CA GLU A 178 8.24 -8.85 28.11
C GLU A 178 7.25 -8.34 29.16
N LEU A 179 6.99 -7.03 29.17
CA LEU A 179 5.99 -6.43 30.06
C LEU A 179 4.57 -6.88 29.72
N GLU A 180 4.23 -6.99 28.43
CA GLU A 180 2.94 -7.52 27.99
C GLU A 180 2.76 -8.98 28.40
N ARG A 181 3.79 -9.82 28.19
CA ARG A 181 3.78 -11.22 28.65
C ARG A 181 3.59 -11.32 30.16
N SER A 182 4.34 -10.53 30.94
CA SER A 182 4.20 -10.49 32.40
C SER A 182 2.80 -10.04 32.83
N ARG A 183 2.22 -9.05 32.15
CA ARG A 183 0.86 -8.56 32.44
C ARG A 183 -0.20 -9.61 32.11
N ASP A 184 -0.07 -10.29 30.97
CA ASP A 184 -0.98 -11.35 30.57
C ASP A 184 -0.92 -12.55 31.52
N GLU A 185 0.27 -12.90 32.00
CA GLU A 185 0.46 -13.92 33.03
C GLU A 185 -0.20 -13.52 34.36
N GLU A 186 -0.07 -12.25 34.80
CA GLU A 186 -0.73 -11.75 35.99
C GLU A 186 -2.27 -11.77 35.85
N ILE A 187 -2.80 -11.36 34.70
CA ILE A 187 -4.23 -11.41 34.43
C ILE A 187 -4.74 -12.84 34.44
N ARG A 188 -4.02 -13.78 33.82
CA ARG A 188 -4.39 -15.21 33.83
C ARG A 188 -4.37 -15.77 35.25
N ALA A 189 -3.31 -15.51 36.02
CA ALA A 189 -3.21 -15.96 37.40
C ALA A 189 -4.40 -15.44 38.24
N ARG A 190 -4.78 -14.16 38.07
CA ARG A 190 -5.93 -13.58 38.76
C ARG A 190 -7.26 -14.21 38.34
N VAL A 191 -7.46 -14.48 37.06
CA VAL A 191 -8.67 -15.15 36.56
C VAL A 191 -8.77 -16.58 37.09
N ASP A 192 -7.65 -17.30 37.15
CA ASP A 192 -7.61 -18.67 37.68
C ASP A 192 -7.84 -18.68 39.20
N GLU A 193 -7.31 -17.70 39.94
CA GLU A 193 -7.63 -17.51 41.36
C GLU A 193 -9.11 -17.19 41.58
N GLU A 194 -9.69 -16.31 40.78
CA GLU A 194 -11.12 -16.00 40.84
C GLU A 194 -11.98 -17.25 40.56
N ARG A 195 -11.61 -18.06 39.57
CA ARG A 195 -12.26 -19.35 39.27
C ARG A 195 -12.15 -20.33 40.42
N ALA A 196 -10.96 -20.53 40.99
CA ALA A 196 -10.77 -21.40 42.14
C ALA A 196 -11.62 -20.95 43.33
N SER A 197 -11.64 -19.64 43.63
CA SER A 197 -12.47 -19.09 44.70
C SER A 197 -13.97 -19.30 44.46
N HIS A 198 -14.39 -19.27 43.19
CA HIS A 198 -15.78 -19.48 42.79
C HIS A 198 -16.17 -20.96 42.89
N GLU A 199 -15.29 -21.87 42.47
CA GLU A 199 -15.44 -23.31 42.64
C GLU A 199 -15.53 -23.68 44.12
N GLU A 200 -14.64 -23.15 44.97
CA GLU A 200 -14.69 -23.35 46.43
C GLU A 200 -16.03 -22.88 47.02
N ARG A 201 -16.53 -21.70 46.61
CA ARG A 201 -17.85 -21.21 47.04
C ARG A 201 -18.98 -22.12 46.57
N HIS A 202 -18.90 -22.63 45.35
CA HIS A 202 -19.88 -23.57 44.83
C HIS A 202 -19.86 -24.91 45.57
N GLU A 203 -18.69 -25.46 45.84
CA GLU A 203 -18.54 -26.68 46.62
C GLU A 203 -19.07 -26.51 48.04
N ALA A 204 -18.74 -25.38 48.69
CA ALA A 204 -19.27 -25.04 50.00
C ALA A 204 -20.81 -24.93 49.98
N ALA A 205 -21.39 -24.31 48.95
CA ALA A 205 -22.84 -24.22 48.78
C ALA A 205 -23.48 -25.61 48.56
N LEU A 206 -22.85 -26.48 47.78
CA LEU A 206 -23.32 -27.86 47.57
C LEU A 206 -23.24 -28.69 48.85
N GLN A 207 -22.18 -28.54 49.64
CA GLN A 207 -22.05 -29.20 50.95
C GLN A 207 -23.12 -28.69 51.92
N ALA A 208 -23.38 -27.39 51.96
CA ALA A 208 -24.46 -26.81 52.76
C ALA A 208 -25.83 -27.38 52.35
N LEU A 209 -26.13 -27.47 51.04
CA LEU A 209 -27.37 -28.08 50.55
C LEU A 209 -27.48 -29.56 50.91
N LYS A 210 -26.39 -30.34 50.80
CA LYS A 210 -26.37 -31.75 51.21
C LYS A 210 -26.62 -31.91 52.71
N SER A 211 -25.98 -31.09 53.54
CA SER A 211 -26.21 -31.10 55.00
C SER A 211 -27.63 -30.71 55.38
N ALA A 212 -28.21 -29.73 54.68
CA ALA A 212 -29.60 -29.32 54.88
C ALA A 212 -30.60 -30.39 54.41
N ALA A 213 -30.30 -31.13 53.34
CA ALA A 213 -31.10 -32.25 52.88
C ALA A 213 -31.05 -33.42 53.88
N ALA A 214 -29.86 -33.77 54.39
CA ALA A 214 -29.70 -34.78 55.42
C ALA A 214 -30.43 -34.40 56.73
N GLY A 215 -30.42 -33.12 57.10
CA GLY A 215 -31.19 -32.61 58.24
C GLY A 215 -32.70 -32.83 58.07
N ARG A 216 -33.25 -32.48 56.89
CA ARG A 216 -34.68 -32.69 56.59
C ARG A 216 -35.06 -34.17 56.58
N GLU A 217 -34.19 -35.04 56.09
CA GLU A 217 -34.43 -36.49 56.11
C GLU A 217 -34.49 -37.03 57.54
N LEU A 218 -33.62 -36.56 58.42
CA LEU A 218 -33.58 -36.96 59.83
C LEU A 218 -34.81 -36.45 60.60
N ASP A 219 -35.30 -35.24 60.28
CA ASP A 219 -36.53 -34.71 60.86
C ASP A 219 -37.77 -35.51 60.39
N LEU A 220 -37.83 -35.88 59.11
CA LEU A 220 -38.88 -36.77 58.61
C LEU A 220 -38.87 -38.14 59.31
N GLN A 221 -37.70 -38.71 59.57
CA GLN A 221 -37.59 -39.97 60.32
C GLN A 221 -38.12 -39.84 61.76
N LYS A 222 -37.84 -38.73 62.44
CA LYS A 222 -38.39 -38.44 63.78
C LYS A 222 -39.90 -38.30 63.75
N ASP A 223 -40.44 -37.60 62.76
CA ASP A 223 -41.88 -37.43 62.60
C ASP A 223 -42.58 -38.77 62.34
N TYR A 224 -42.00 -39.63 61.50
CA TYR A 224 -42.50 -41.00 61.29
C TYR A 224 -42.46 -41.83 62.58
N GLN A 225 -41.37 -41.76 63.34
CA GLN A 225 -41.25 -42.48 64.60
C GLN A 225 -42.27 -42.01 65.63
N ALA A 226 -42.48 -40.70 65.75
CA ALA A 226 -43.50 -40.13 66.63
C ALA A 226 -44.89 -40.65 66.28
N VAL A 227 -45.27 -40.68 65.00
CA VAL A 227 -46.56 -41.22 64.54
C VAL A 227 -46.73 -42.70 64.90
N VAL A 228 -45.67 -43.50 64.75
CA VAL A 228 -45.69 -44.92 65.10
C VAL A 228 -45.88 -45.12 66.61
N GLU A 229 -45.21 -44.32 67.43
CA GLU A 229 -45.36 -44.37 68.89
C GLU A 229 -46.79 -44.00 69.33
N THR A 230 -47.41 -42.98 68.73
CA THR A 230 -48.81 -42.65 69.00
C THR A 230 -49.78 -43.77 68.63
N GLN A 231 -49.57 -44.40 67.46
CA GLN A 231 -50.38 -45.53 67.01
C GLN A 231 -50.21 -46.77 67.89
N GLN A 232 -49.00 -47.03 68.38
CA GLN A 232 -48.75 -48.14 69.31
C GLN A 232 -49.43 -47.93 70.66
N ALA A 233 -49.39 -46.72 71.22
CA ALA A 233 -50.09 -46.38 72.46
C ALA A 233 -51.62 -46.55 72.35
N GLU A 234 -52.20 -46.20 71.20
CA GLU A 234 -53.63 -46.39 70.95
C GLU A 234 -54.01 -47.88 70.87
N ILE A 235 -53.18 -48.70 70.23
CA ILE A 235 -53.38 -50.15 70.16
C ILE A 235 -53.30 -50.80 71.54
N GLU A 236 -52.35 -50.38 72.39
CA GLU A 236 -52.21 -50.91 73.75
C GLU A 236 -53.39 -50.54 74.65
N SER A 237 -53.90 -49.31 74.53
CA SER A 237 -55.13 -48.88 75.21
C SER A 237 -56.32 -49.77 74.84
N LEU A 238 -56.53 -50.00 73.54
CA LEU A 238 -57.63 -50.84 73.04
C LEU A 238 -57.50 -52.31 73.49
N ARG A 239 -56.27 -52.82 73.66
CA ARG A 239 -56.04 -54.17 74.19
C ARG A 239 -56.43 -54.27 75.67
N GLY A 240 -56.08 -53.28 76.49
CA GLY A 240 -56.48 -53.24 77.91
C GLY A 240 -58.00 -53.18 78.11
N GLU A 241 -58.71 -52.44 77.27
CA GLU A 241 -60.17 -52.38 77.29
C GLU A 241 -60.83 -53.73 76.95
N LEU A 242 -60.21 -54.51 76.05
CA LEU A 242 -60.72 -55.84 75.69
C LEU A 242 -60.47 -56.87 76.80
N GLU A 243 -59.30 -56.84 77.45
CA GLU A 243 -58.98 -57.76 78.55
C GLU A 243 -59.82 -57.52 79.81
N SER A 244 -60.12 -56.25 80.13
CA SER A 244 -61.03 -55.93 81.24
C SER A 244 -62.46 -56.44 80.99
N ARG A 245 -62.93 -56.39 79.74
CA ARG A 245 -64.25 -56.92 79.36
C ARG A 245 -64.32 -58.45 79.40
N THR A 246 -63.25 -59.16 79.04
CA THR A 246 -63.25 -60.63 79.08
C THR A 246 -63.25 -61.16 80.51
N LEU A 247 -62.52 -60.52 81.43
CA LEU A 247 -62.50 -60.89 82.85
C LEU A 247 -63.88 -60.75 83.51
N LEU A 248 -64.61 -59.66 83.23
CA LEU A 248 -65.96 -59.45 83.77
C LEU A 248 -66.96 -60.50 83.26
N VAL A 249 -66.80 -60.95 82.01
CA VAL A 249 -67.66 -62.00 81.42
C VAL A 249 -67.34 -63.38 82.02
N ASP A 250 -66.09 -63.66 82.35
CA ASP A 250 -65.70 -64.95 82.91
C ASP A 250 -66.05 -65.10 84.40
N GLU A 251 -66.13 -64.01 85.16
CA GLU A 251 -66.66 -64.03 86.53
C GLU A 251 -68.17 -64.30 86.55
N ALA A 252 -68.95 -63.64 85.69
CA ALA A 252 -70.38 -63.90 85.52
C ALA A 252 -70.66 -65.38 85.14
N ARG A 253 -69.83 -65.95 84.26
CA ARG A 253 -69.94 -67.36 83.83
C ARG A 253 -69.58 -68.39 84.91
N LYS A 254 -68.87 -68.02 85.99
CA LYS A 254 -68.55 -68.95 87.09
C LYS A 254 -69.71 -69.05 88.10
N GLU A 255 -70.46 -67.98 88.27
CA GLU A 255 -71.62 -67.93 89.17
C GLU A 255 -72.82 -68.68 88.57
N GLU A 256 -73.07 -68.54 87.27
CA GLU A 256 -74.11 -69.28 86.56
C GLU A 256 -73.88 -70.80 86.57
N ARG A 257 -72.61 -71.26 86.49
CA ARG A 257 -72.28 -72.70 86.52
C ARG A 257 -72.60 -73.38 87.84
N ARG A 258 -72.58 -72.65 88.97
CA ARG A 258 -72.92 -73.22 90.29
C ARG A 258 -74.43 -73.38 90.48
N GLN A 259 -75.24 -72.51 89.88
CA GLN A 259 -76.70 -72.58 89.93
C GLN A 259 -77.28 -73.59 88.93
N VAL A 260 -76.65 -73.76 87.76
CA VAL A 260 -77.07 -74.75 86.74
C VAL A 260 -76.80 -76.20 87.17
N LYS A 261 -75.75 -76.46 87.96
CA LYS A 261 -75.41 -77.82 88.42
C LYS A 261 -76.45 -78.41 89.39
N ALA A 262 -77.02 -77.60 90.28
CA ALA A 262 -78.04 -78.04 91.23
C ALA A 262 -79.42 -78.30 90.59
N LEU A 263 -79.70 -77.64 89.45
CA LEU A 263 -80.96 -77.81 88.70
C LEU A 263 -80.87 -78.92 87.62
N ALA A 264 -79.66 -79.39 87.26
CA ALA A 264 -79.44 -80.42 86.24
C ALA A 264 -79.66 -81.86 86.76
N GLU A 265 -79.32 -82.17 88.01
CA GLU A 265 -79.48 -83.53 88.57
C GLU A 265 -80.96 -83.91 88.81
N GLY A 266 -81.85 -82.93 88.97
CA GLY A 266 -83.30 -83.13 89.07
C GLY A 266 -84.00 -83.31 87.71
N ARG A 267 -83.49 -82.71 86.64
CA ARG A 267 -84.08 -82.74 85.29
C ARG A 267 -83.62 -83.93 84.42
N GLU A 268 -82.52 -84.60 84.77
CA GLU A 268 -81.99 -85.74 84.02
C GLU A 268 -82.88 -87.01 84.10
N ARG A 269 -83.66 -87.20 85.18
CA ARG A 269 -84.55 -88.37 85.34
C ARG A 269 -85.89 -88.23 84.62
N GLU A 270 -86.34 -87.01 84.35
CA GLU A 270 -87.58 -86.74 83.58
C GLU A 270 -87.32 -86.57 82.08
N LEU A 271 -86.14 -86.09 81.66
CA LEU A 271 -85.83 -85.87 80.24
C LEU A 271 -85.52 -87.14 79.43
N ARG A 272 -85.10 -88.25 80.06
CA ARG A 272 -84.89 -89.54 79.34
C ARG A 272 -86.19 -90.15 78.80
N ARG A 273 -87.36 -89.84 79.37
CA ARG A 273 -88.67 -90.36 78.90
C ARG A 273 -89.37 -89.44 77.89
N SER A 274 -89.03 -88.16 77.84
CA SER A 274 -89.65 -87.19 76.91
C SER A 274 -88.77 -86.84 75.69
N GLN A 275 -87.48 -87.23 75.67
CA GLN A 275 -86.57 -86.97 74.54
C GLN A 275 -86.59 -88.04 73.44
N ALA A 276 -87.09 -89.26 73.68
CA ALA A 276 -87.26 -90.25 72.61
C ALA A 276 -88.39 -89.89 71.62
N THR A 277 -89.42 -89.18 72.08
CA THR A 277 -90.61 -88.84 71.26
C THR A 277 -90.60 -87.44 70.68
N ARG A 278 -89.69 -86.55 71.12
CA ARG A 278 -89.55 -85.17 70.58
C ARG A 278 -88.39 -84.99 69.60
N LEU A 279 -87.37 -85.87 69.61
CA LEU A 279 -86.24 -85.82 68.65
C LEU A 279 -86.61 -86.29 67.23
N ALA A 280 -87.70 -87.04 67.05
CA ALA A 280 -88.22 -87.38 65.73
C ALA A 280 -88.98 -86.20 65.07
N GLY A 281 -89.87 -85.53 65.82
CA GLY A 281 -90.68 -84.44 65.26
C GLY A 281 -89.96 -83.09 65.07
N ALA A 282 -88.91 -82.81 65.86
CA ALA A 282 -88.17 -81.54 65.75
C ALA A 282 -87.14 -81.52 64.59
N ARG A 283 -86.63 -82.69 64.17
CA ARG A 283 -85.71 -82.80 63.01
C ARG A 283 -86.45 -82.47 61.70
N GLU A 284 -87.63 -83.05 61.48
CA GLU A 284 -88.43 -82.82 60.27
C GLU A 284 -89.00 -81.38 60.12
N ALA A 285 -89.10 -80.63 61.22
CA ALA A 285 -89.54 -79.23 61.21
C ALA A 285 -88.38 -78.24 61.03
N ALA A 286 -87.19 -78.58 61.52
CA ALA A 286 -85.97 -77.80 61.32
C ALA A 286 -85.45 -77.92 59.87
N ASP A 287 -85.49 -79.11 59.28
CA ASP A 287 -85.06 -79.32 57.89
C ASP A 287 -85.94 -78.57 56.88
N ARG A 288 -87.25 -78.44 57.15
CA ARG A 288 -88.17 -77.66 56.31
C ARG A 288 -87.95 -76.13 56.39
N ARG A 289 -87.53 -75.61 57.54
CA ARG A 289 -87.22 -74.17 57.71
C ARG A 289 -85.83 -73.80 57.20
N ILE A 290 -84.85 -74.70 57.34
CA ILE A 290 -83.51 -74.52 56.80
C ILE A 290 -83.57 -74.57 55.26
N ALA A 291 -84.33 -75.49 54.67
CA ALA A 291 -84.53 -75.54 53.21
C ALA A 291 -85.24 -74.29 52.65
N ALA A 292 -86.23 -73.73 53.36
CA ALA A 292 -86.93 -72.52 52.94
C ALA A 292 -86.04 -71.25 53.02
N LEU A 293 -85.25 -71.10 54.10
CA LEU A 293 -84.34 -69.96 54.27
C LEU A 293 -83.08 -70.06 53.40
N GLN A 294 -82.61 -71.28 53.09
CA GLN A 294 -81.58 -71.51 52.07
C GLN A 294 -82.13 -71.19 50.68
N GLY A 295 -83.36 -71.62 50.34
CA GLY A 295 -84.00 -71.27 49.08
C GLY A 295 -84.16 -69.76 48.86
N GLN A 296 -84.54 -69.00 49.91
CA GLN A 296 -84.68 -67.55 49.83
C GLN A 296 -83.34 -66.82 49.78
N ARG A 297 -82.34 -67.21 50.59
CA ARG A 297 -80.99 -66.62 50.54
C ARG A 297 -80.24 -66.96 49.26
N GLU A 298 -80.50 -68.12 48.67
CA GLU A 298 -79.97 -68.50 47.36
C GLU A 298 -80.70 -67.81 46.23
N ALA A 299 -81.99 -67.49 46.36
CA ALA A 299 -82.70 -66.67 45.37
C ALA A 299 -82.21 -65.22 45.39
N ASP A 300 -82.03 -64.62 46.57
CA ASP A 300 -81.54 -63.24 46.70
C ASP A 300 -80.05 -63.13 46.35
N ASN A 301 -79.21 -64.12 46.72
CA ASN A 301 -77.83 -64.16 46.24
C ASN A 301 -77.74 -64.46 44.74
N ARG A 302 -78.64 -65.26 44.16
CA ARG A 302 -78.69 -65.45 42.70
C ARG A 302 -79.14 -64.18 42.00
N ALA A 303 -80.10 -63.42 42.54
CA ALA A 303 -80.55 -62.16 41.97
C ALA A 303 -79.48 -61.06 42.08
N LEU A 304 -78.78 -60.95 43.22
CA LEU A 304 -77.67 -59.99 43.38
C LEU A 304 -76.44 -60.39 42.57
N ARG A 305 -76.12 -61.68 42.48
CA ARG A 305 -75.04 -62.15 41.59
C ARG A 305 -75.42 -62.04 40.13
N ALA A 306 -76.69 -62.20 39.75
CA ALA A 306 -77.16 -61.97 38.39
C ALA A 306 -77.08 -60.48 38.04
N ARG A 307 -77.51 -59.57 38.90
CA ARG A 307 -77.39 -58.12 38.67
C ARG A 307 -75.94 -57.64 38.66
N HIS A 308 -75.10 -58.11 39.60
CA HIS A 308 -73.67 -57.80 39.54
C HIS A 308 -72.97 -58.47 38.37
N ALA A 309 -73.40 -59.66 37.93
CA ALA A 309 -72.87 -60.28 36.71
C ALA A 309 -73.35 -59.56 35.46
N GLU A 310 -74.56 -59.01 35.43
CA GLU A 310 -75.10 -58.19 34.35
C GLU A 310 -74.43 -56.81 34.30
N GLU A 311 -74.14 -56.19 35.45
CA GLU A 311 -73.39 -54.92 35.53
C GLU A 311 -71.90 -55.11 35.23
N LEU A 312 -71.29 -56.22 35.71
CA LEU A 312 -69.94 -56.60 35.33
C LEU A 312 -69.89 -57.05 33.86
N ALA A 313 -70.92 -57.69 33.33
CA ALA A 313 -71.01 -58.02 31.91
C ALA A 313 -71.30 -56.78 31.07
N ALA A 314 -72.08 -55.80 31.53
CA ALA A 314 -72.33 -54.55 30.81
C ALA A 314 -71.10 -53.64 30.83
N THR A 315 -70.39 -53.57 31.96
CA THR A 315 -69.12 -52.84 32.04
C THR A 315 -68.02 -53.57 31.28
N ARG A 316 -67.90 -54.90 31.38
CA ARG A 316 -66.99 -55.68 30.53
C ARG A 316 -67.35 -55.57 29.07
N MET A 317 -68.62 -55.66 28.66
CA MET A 317 -69.03 -55.49 27.26
C MET A 317 -68.76 -54.07 26.77
N THR A 318 -68.91 -53.02 27.59
CA THR A 318 -68.56 -51.64 27.16
C THR A 318 -67.06 -51.39 27.15
N TYR A 319 -66.29 -51.99 28.05
CA TYR A 319 -64.83 -51.97 28.00
C TYR A 319 -64.29 -52.85 26.87
N GLU A 320 -64.86 -54.02 26.63
CA GLU A 320 -64.53 -54.93 25.52
C GLU A 320 -65.01 -54.34 24.19
N GLN A 321 -66.11 -53.58 24.13
CA GLN A 321 -66.49 -52.84 22.93
C GLN A 321 -65.56 -51.66 22.67
N LYS A 322 -65.09 -50.96 23.72
CA LYS A 322 -64.09 -49.90 23.57
C LYS A 322 -62.72 -50.46 23.20
N LEU A 323 -62.32 -51.56 23.83
CA LEU A 323 -61.08 -52.27 23.53
C LEU A 323 -61.17 -52.93 22.15
N ALA A 324 -62.32 -53.48 21.75
CA ALA A 324 -62.54 -54.03 20.42
C ALA A 324 -62.62 -52.92 19.36
N ALA A 325 -63.20 -51.75 19.66
CA ALA A 325 -63.20 -50.61 18.74
C ALA A 325 -61.82 -49.96 18.62
N GLU A 326 -61.04 -49.90 19.71
CA GLU A 326 -59.64 -49.49 19.68
C GLU A 326 -58.75 -50.54 19.02
N ASP A 327 -59.01 -51.83 19.23
CA ASP A 327 -58.33 -52.92 18.55
C ASP A 327 -58.75 -52.99 17.08
N GLU A 328 -59.97 -52.63 16.70
CA GLU A 328 -60.40 -52.49 15.30
C GLU A 328 -59.81 -51.23 14.67
N ARG A 329 -59.65 -50.13 15.42
CA ARG A 329 -58.88 -48.96 14.96
C ARG A 329 -57.41 -49.29 14.79
N ARG A 330 -56.79 -49.92 15.78
CA ARG A 330 -55.39 -50.36 15.70
C ARG A 330 -55.23 -51.43 14.64
N ARG A 331 -56.17 -52.37 14.49
CA ARG A 331 -56.16 -53.36 13.41
C ARG A 331 -56.37 -52.71 12.06
N SER A 332 -57.22 -51.69 11.92
CA SER A 332 -57.40 -51.01 10.62
C SER A 332 -56.24 -50.07 10.31
N GLU A 333 -55.58 -49.49 11.31
CA GLU A 333 -54.35 -48.72 11.17
C GLU A 333 -53.14 -49.62 10.88
N THR A 334 -52.97 -50.73 11.61
CA THR A 334 -51.95 -51.73 11.33
C THR A 334 -52.25 -52.43 10.03
N TRP A 335 -53.51 -52.68 9.68
CA TRP A 335 -53.88 -53.24 8.38
C TRP A 335 -53.63 -52.23 7.27
N ALA A 336 -53.93 -50.95 7.44
CA ALA A 336 -53.59 -49.92 6.43
C ALA A 336 -52.06 -49.71 6.29
N LEU A 337 -51.31 -49.82 7.38
CA LEU A 337 -49.85 -49.80 7.36
C LEU A 337 -49.28 -51.09 6.76
N GLU A 338 -49.85 -52.25 7.08
CA GLU A 338 -49.52 -53.54 6.48
C GLU A 338 -49.95 -53.58 5.01
N GLU A 339 -51.02 -52.92 4.60
CA GLU A 339 -51.48 -52.81 3.22
C GLU A 339 -50.49 -51.95 2.44
N ARG A 340 -50.05 -50.82 3.00
CA ARG A 340 -49.00 -49.97 2.43
C ARG A 340 -47.64 -50.67 2.41
N LEU A 341 -47.32 -51.46 3.43
CA LEU A 341 -46.11 -52.30 3.46
C LEU A 341 -46.22 -53.45 2.46
N ARG A 342 -47.37 -54.12 2.34
CA ARG A 342 -47.62 -55.14 1.32
C ARG A 342 -47.61 -54.54 -0.07
N GLU A 343 -48.13 -53.33 -0.28
CA GLU A 343 -48.09 -52.67 -1.58
C GLU A 343 -46.66 -52.27 -1.95
N THR A 344 -45.88 -51.75 -1.00
CA THR A 344 -44.46 -51.47 -1.21
C THR A 344 -43.62 -52.74 -1.35
N ASP A 345 -43.96 -53.83 -0.65
CA ASP A 345 -43.34 -55.15 -0.81
C ASP A 345 -43.79 -55.83 -2.11
N ILE A 346 -45.00 -55.60 -2.59
CA ILE A 346 -45.48 -56.05 -3.91
C ILE A 346 -44.74 -55.27 -4.98
N ARG A 347 -44.60 -53.94 -4.85
CA ARG A 347 -43.79 -53.12 -5.77
C ARG A 347 -42.33 -53.57 -5.75
N ARG A 348 -41.71 -53.66 -4.57
CA ARG A 348 -40.33 -54.11 -4.39
C ARG A 348 -40.13 -55.55 -4.84
N SER A 349 -41.08 -56.45 -4.61
CA SER A 349 -41.00 -57.85 -5.09
C SER A 349 -41.30 -57.97 -6.56
N SER A 350 -42.11 -57.08 -7.16
CA SER A 350 -42.30 -56.99 -8.61
C SER A 350 -41.07 -56.41 -9.30
N GLU A 351 -40.42 -55.43 -8.68
CA GLU A 351 -39.14 -54.87 -9.10
C GLU A 351 -38.04 -55.92 -8.94
N LEU A 352 -37.93 -56.61 -7.80
CA LEU A 352 -36.99 -57.71 -7.60
C LEU A 352 -37.29 -58.90 -8.51
N ARG A 353 -38.54 -59.15 -8.87
CA ARG A 353 -38.90 -60.14 -9.89
C ARG A 353 -38.55 -59.66 -11.29
N ALA A 354 -38.69 -58.37 -11.60
CA ALA A 354 -38.28 -57.80 -12.88
C ALA A 354 -36.75 -57.77 -13.00
N TYR A 355 -36.03 -57.35 -11.97
CA TYR A 355 -34.57 -57.39 -11.89
C TYR A 355 -34.06 -58.83 -11.82
N GLY A 356 -34.73 -59.71 -11.08
CA GLY A 356 -34.43 -61.13 -11.04
C GLY A 356 -34.70 -61.84 -12.36
N ALA A 357 -35.76 -61.48 -13.08
CA ALA A 357 -36.04 -61.95 -14.43
C ALA A 357 -35.00 -61.42 -15.40
N ARG A 358 -34.63 -60.13 -15.32
CA ARG A 358 -33.56 -59.52 -16.14
C ARG A 358 -32.22 -60.18 -15.87
N ILE A 359 -31.87 -60.46 -14.62
CA ILE A 359 -30.65 -61.15 -14.24
C ILE A 359 -30.70 -62.61 -14.72
N LYS A 360 -31.82 -63.32 -14.53
CA LYS A 360 -32.00 -64.68 -15.05
C LYS A 360 -32.02 -64.72 -16.57
N GLU A 361 -32.48 -63.69 -17.24
CA GLU A 361 -32.46 -63.56 -18.69
C GLU A 361 -31.04 -63.28 -19.18
N ILE A 362 -30.26 -62.47 -18.46
CA ILE A 362 -28.82 -62.27 -18.71
C ILE A 362 -28.03 -63.55 -18.41
N GLU A 363 -28.35 -64.26 -17.33
CA GLU A 363 -27.72 -65.53 -16.97
C GLU A 363 -28.14 -66.66 -17.91
N ALA A 364 -29.40 -66.72 -18.32
CA ALA A 364 -29.90 -67.65 -19.32
C ALA A 364 -29.35 -67.31 -20.71
N ALA A 365 -29.16 -66.05 -21.05
CA ALA A 365 -28.47 -65.63 -22.26
C ALA A 365 -27.00 -66.04 -22.21
N ARG A 366 -26.30 -65.84 -21.08
CA ARG A 366 -24.92 -66.31 -20.89
C ARG A 366 -24.81 -67.84 -20.87
N LEU A 367 -25.78 -68.55 -20.31
CA LEU A 367 -25.83 -70.01 -20.31
C LEU A 367 -26.24 -70.55 -21.66
N ALA A 368 -27.11 -69.86 -22.41
CA ALA A 368 -27.46 -70.20 -23.77
C ALA A 368 -26.30 -69.89 -24.72
N GLU A 369 -25.54 -68.84 -24.49
CA GLU A 369 -24.30 -68.53 -25.21
C GLU A 369 -23.21 -69.55 -24.87
N LYS A 370 -23.07 -69.93 -23.59
CA LYS A 370 -22.17 -71.04 -23.20
C LYS A 370 -22.65 -72.39 -23.74
N ALA A 371 -23.94 -72.66 -23.76
CA ALA A 371 -24.50 -73.89 -24.30
C ALA A 371 -24.51 -73.89 -25.83
N ALA A 372 -24.59 -72.73 -26.49
CA ALA A 372 -24.40 -72.58 -27.92
C ALA A 372 -22.93 -72.77 -28.26
N ALA A 373 -22.00 -72.12 -27.55
CA ALA A 373 -20.57 -72.36 -27.70
C ALA A 373 -20.21 -73.82 -27.37
N GLN A 374 -20.84 -74.43 -26.36
CA GLN A 374 -20.62 -75.83 -26.02
C GLN A 374 -21.28 -76.77 -27.03
N ARG A 375 -22.43 -76.45 -27.60
CA ARG A 375 -23.01 -77.19 -28.73
C ARG A 375 -22.26 -76.96 -30.03
N GLU A 376 -21.62 -75.82 -30.23
CA GLU A 376 -20.70 -75.58 -31.35
C GLU A 376 -19.42 -76.38 -31.13
N HIS A 377 -18.93 -76.48 -29.89
CA HIS A 377 -17.83 -77.38 -29.55
C HIS A 377 -18.22 -78.85 -29.64
N GLU A 378 -19.40 -79.25 -29.17
CA GLU A 378 -19.93 -80.62 -29.26
C GLU A 378 -20.29 -80.95 -30.70
N ALA A 379 -20.83 -80.03 -31.50
CA ALA A 379 -21.04 -80.22 -32.92
C ALA A 379 -19.71 -80.25 -33.68
N ALA A 380 -18.71 -79.48 -33.28
CA ALA A 380 -17.36 -79.61 -33.84
C ALA A 380 -16.69 -80.92 -33.41
N VAL A 381 -16.96 -81.41 -32.20
CA VAL A 381 -16.48 -82.71 -31.72
C VAL A 381 -17.25 -83.84 -32.39
N GLU A 382 -18.57 -83.74 -32.57
CA GLU A 382 -19.40 -84.69 -33.32
C GLU A 382 -19.09 -84.63 -34.81
N GLU A 383 -18.72 -83.48 -35.37
CA GLU A 383 -18.23 -83.37 -36.75
C GLU A 383 -16.85 -84.02 -36.85
N LEU A 384 -15.97 -83.85 -35.86
CA LEU A 384 -14.69 -84.56 -35.81
C LEU A 384 -14.86 -86.06 -35.52
N GLU A 385 -15.82 -86.46 -34.71
CA GLU A 385 -16.15 -87.85 -34.39
C GLU A 385 -16.94 -88.49 -35.53
N ALA A 386 -17.75 -87.76 -36.28
CA ALA A 386 -18.40 -88.16 -37.52
C ALA A 386 -17.40 -88.19 -38.68
N GLU A 387 -16.39 -87.32 -38.72
CA GLU A 387 -15.30 -87.44 -39.67
C GLU A 387 -14.37 -88.60 -39.32
N LEU A 388 -14.16 -88.88 -38.03
CA LEU A 388 -13.43 -90.07 -37.57
C LEU A 388 -14.23 -91.33 -37.83
N SER A 389 -15.50 -91.40 -37.47
CA SER A 389 -16.38 -92.55 -37.73
C SER A 389 -16.74 -92.68 -39.20
N ALA A 390 -16.88 -91.62 -39.99
CA ALA A 390 -16.96 -91.73 -41.45
C ALA A 390 -15.61 -92.12 -42.06
N ARG A 391 -14.47 -91.83 -41.44
CA ARG A 391 -13.18 -92.39 -41.87
C ARG A 391 -13.02 -93.84 -41.43
N GLU A 392 -13.54 -94.24 -40.27
CA GLU A 392 -13.55 -95.62 -39.77
C GLU A 392 -14.59 -96.48 -40.48
N ASP A 393 -15.73 -95.93 -40.87
CA ASP A 393 -16.78 -96.53 -41.71
C ASP A 393 -16.46 -96.41 -43.19
N ARG A 394 -15.56 -95.51 -43.62
CA ARG A 394 -14.95 -95.58 -44.95
C ARG A 394 -13.78 -96.55 -44.97
N ILE A 395 -13.12 -96.80 -43.84
CA ILE A 395 -12.21 -97.93 -43.69
C ILE A 395 -13.03 -99.24 -43.67
N SER A 396 -14.18 -99.29 -42.98
CA SER A 396 -15.05 -100.46 -42.89
C SER A 396 -15.90 -100.68 -44.15
N SER A 397 -16.36 -99.63 -44.83
CA SER A 397 -17.06 -99.73 -46.12
C SER A 397 -16.11 -99.79 -47.31
N LEU A 398 -14.82 -99.42 -47.21
CA LEU A 398 -13.84 -99.91 -48.19
C LEU A 398 -13.49 -101.38 -47.93
N GLN A 399 -13.72 -101.88 -46.71
CA GLN A 399 -13.65 -103.31 -46.39
C GLN A 399 -14.93 -104.07 -46.80
N GLU A 400 -16.11 -103.43 -46.81
CA GLU A 400 -17.42 -104.04 -47.11
C GLU A 400 -17.97 -103.70 -48.53
N SER A 401 -17.49 -102.65 -49.20
CA SER A 401 -17.70 -102.41 -50.66
C SER A 401 -16.77 -103.25 -51.53
N LEU A 402 -16.06 -104.19 -50.92
CA LEU A 402 -15.50 -105.38 -51.55
C LEU A 402 -16.51 -106.56 -51.54
N GLU A 403 -17.63 -106.40 -50.82
CA GLU A 403 -18.70 -107.39 -50.63
C GLU A 403 -20.10 -106.82 -50.94
N GLU A 404 -20.26 -106.22 -52.13
CA GLU A 404 -21.48 -106.41 -52.96
C GLU A 404 -22.61 -105.35 -52.88
N ALA A 405 -22.52 -104.35 -53.77
CA ALA A 405 -23.39 -103.17 -53.91
C ALA A 405 -24.71 -103.39 -54.70
N ALA A 406 -25.85 -102.83 -54.25
CA ALA A 406 -26.94 -102.31 -55.12
C ALA A 406 -28.12 -101.58 -54.40
N ARG A 407 -28.10 -100.22 -54.43
CA ARG A 407 -29.09 -99.30 -55.09
C ARG A 407 -30.60 -99.19 -54.64
N PRO A 408 -31.31 -98.06 -54.94
CA PRO A 408 -31.76 -97.06 -53.94
C PRO A 408 -33.22 -96.51 -54.14
N GLN A 409 -33.51 -95.31 -53.58
CA GLN A 409 -34.46 -94.23 -54.00
C GLN A 409 -35.67 -93.94 -53.07
N ASP A 410 -35.74 -92.74 -52.46
CA ASP A 410 -36.39 -91.46 -52.88
C ASP A 410 -37.87 -91.40 -52.39
N ALA A 411 -38.54 -90.30 -52.02
CA ALA A 411 -38.30 -88.86 -52.07
C ALA A 411 -39.45 -88.10 -51.33
N ALA A 412 -39.11 -86.93 -50.75
CA ALA A 412 -39.83 -85.64 -50.91
C ALA A 412 -41.29 -85.44 -50.32
N PRO A 413 -41.94 -84.26 -50.46
CA PRO A 413 -41.57 -82.96 -49.83
C PRO A 413 -42.78 -82.04 -49.41
N ALA A 414 -42.44 -80.85 -48.89
CA ALA A 414 -43.06 -79.53 -49.18
C ALA A 414 -44.32 -79.02 -48.37
N PRO A 415 -44.76 -77.75 -48.53
CA PRO A 415 -44.76 -76.66 -47.52
C PRO A 415 -46.18 -75.96 -47.49
N PRO A 416 -46.43 -74.62 -47.59
CA PRO A 416 -45.82 -73.36 -47.13
C PRO A 416 -46.83 -72.33 -46.47
N GLU A 417 -46.31 -71.23 -45.88
CA GLU A 417 -46.76 -69.79 -45.93
C GLU A 417 -48.26 -69.32 -45.72
N PRO A 418 -48.62 -68.01 -45.72
CA PRO A 418 -48.17 -66.83 -44.95
C PRO A 418 -49.35 -65.85 -44.56
N ALA A 419 -49.04 -64.56 -44.32
CA ALA A 419 -49.91 -63.34 -44.38
C ALA A 419 -50.79 -63.03 -43.13
N GLU A 420 -51.12 -61.80 -42.70
CA GLU A 420 -50.85 -60.39 -43.07
C GLU A 420 -51.47 -59.47 -41.97
N ALA A 421 -50.72 -58.48 -41.45
CA ALA A 421 -51.08 -57.06 -41.13
C ALA A 421 -52.33 -56.67 -40.26
N PRO A 422 -52.67 -55.37 -40.03
CA PRO A 422 -51.99 -54.28 -39.27
C PRO A 422 -52.97 -53.47 -38.34
N ILE A 423 -52.60 -52.22 -37.95
CA ILE A 423 -53.41 -50.98 -37.64
C ILE A 423 -53.11 -50.36 -36.25
N GLU A 424 -52.29 -49.29 -36.19
CA GLU A 424 -52.63 -47.85 -35.95
C GLU A 424 -52.75 -47.48 -34.44
N GLU A 425 -52.40 -46.30 -33.91
CA GLU A 425 -52.17 -44.98 -34.48
C GLU A 425 -51.45 -44.06 -33.47
N ALA A 426 -50.85 -43.01 -34.03
CA ALA A 426 -50.74 -41.65 -33.50
C ALA A 426 -49.79 -41.33 -32.33
N GLY A 427 -48.73 -40.60 -32.68
CA GLY A 427 -48.71 -39.20 -32.22
C GLY A 427 -47.35 -38.53 -32.01
N GLY A 428 -46.74 -38.10 -33.11
CA GLY A 428 -46.02 -36.81 -33.19
C GLY A 428 -44.53 -36.83 -32.81
N ALA A 429 -43.62 -37.08 -33.75
CA ALA A 429 -43.09 -36.14 -34.78
C ALA A 429 -41.88 -35.35 -34.23
N SER A 430 -40.65 -35.79 -34.55
CA SER A 430 -39.86 -35.56 -35.79
C SER A 430 -39.00 -34.29 -35.64
N ASP A 431 -37.79 -34.15 -36.16
CA ASP A 431 -37.08 -34.91 -37.18
C ASP A 431 -35.59 -34.54 -37.06
N ASP A 432 -34.73 -35.52 -37.32
CA ASP A 432 -33.31 -35.31 -37.59
C ASP A 432 -33.17 -34.66 -38.99
N LEU A 433 -32.50 -33.51 -39.05
CA LEU A 433 -31.90 -32.97 -40.29
C LEU A 433 -30.43 -32.66 -40.04
N GLU A 434 -29.65 -32.91 -41.09
CA GLU A 434 -28.20 -32.93 -41.23
C GLU A 434 -27.42 -31.70 -40.66
N PRO A 435 -26.10 -31.85 -40.41
CA PRO A 435 -25.30 -30.90 -39.66
C PRO A 435 -24.63 -29.85 -40.56
N GLU A 436 -25.24 -28.67 -40.73
CA GLU A 436 -24.56 -27.49 -41.29
C GLU A 436 -25.09 -26.17 -40.69
N ALA A 437 -24.90 -25.94 -39.38
CA ALA A 437 -24.88 -24.58 -38.78
C ALA A 437 -24.36 -24.50 -37.32
N PRO A 438 -23.19 -25.07 -36.93
CA PRO A 438 -22.74 -24.98 -35.53
C PRO A 438 -22.26 -23.58 -35.13
N THR A 439 -22.09 -22.64 -36.07
CA THR A 439 -21.53 -21.32 -35.74
C THR A 439 -22.57 -20.33 -35.23
N ARG A 440 -23.83 -20.37 -35.69
CA ARG A 440 -24.83 -19.35 -35.29
C ARG A 440 -25.40 -19.54 -33.90
N GLU A 441 -25.59 -20.77 -33.43
CA GLU A 441 -26.01 -21.03 -32.05
C GLU A 441 -24.86 -20.83 -31.05
N MET A 442 -23.61 -21.15 -31.44
CA MET A 442 -22.44 -20.79 -30.63
C MET A 442 -22.21 -19.27 -30.62
N GLU A 443 -22.46 -18.57 -31.72
CA GLU A 443 -22.43 -17.10 -31.78
C GLU A 443 -23.52 -16.48 -30.90
N ALA A 444 -24.75 -17.02 -30.89
CA ALA A 444 -25.82 -16.54 -30.01
C ALA A 444 -25.51 -16.80 -28.53
N GLN A 445 -24.91 -17.95 -28.20
CA GLN A 445 -24.45 -18.23 -26.85
C GLN A 445 -23.21 -17.40 -26.45
N SER A 446 -22.31 -17.11 -27.41
CA SER A 446 -21.16 -16.22 -27.22
C SER A 446 -21.63 -14.79 -26.95
N ILE A 447 -22.61 -14.29 -27.71
CA ILE A 447 -23.18 -12.95 -27.52
C ILE A 447 -23.84 -12.85 -26.14
N LEU A 448 -24.64 -13.84 -25.71
CA LEU A 448 -25.25 -13.84 -24.38
C LEU A 448 -24.22 -13.99 -23.25
N ALA A 449 -23.13 -14.73 -23.48
CA ALA A 449 -22.03 -14.85 -22.53
C ALA A 449 -21.23 -13.54 -22.45
N GLU A 450 -20.96 -12.89 -23.57
CA GLU A 450 -20.29 -11.60 -23.66
C GLU A 450 -21.12 -10.48 -23.04
N GLU A 451 -22.44 -10.44 -23.27
CA GLU A 451 -23.35 -9.50 -22.59
C GLU A 451 -23.37 -9.73 -21.08
N ARG A 452 -23.34 -10.99 -20.64
CA ARG A 452 -23.29 -11.32 -19.21
C ARG A 452 -21.94 -10.99 -18.59
N ILE A 453 -20.85 -11.15 -19.33
CA ILE A 453 -19.51 -10.71 -18.91
C ILE A 453 -19.49 -9.18 -18.82
N ALA A 454 -20.05 -8.47 -19.80
CA ALA A 454 -20.12 -7.01 -19.79
C ALA A 454 -20.98 -6.46 -18.62
N ASP A 455 -22.12 -7.09 -18.30
CA ASP A 455 -22.94 -6.71 -17.13
C ASP A 455 -22.19 -7.00 -15.81
N LEU A 456 -21.44 -8.11 -15.74
CA LEU A 456 -20.61 -8.42 -14.57
C LEU A 456 -19.43 -7.45 -14.44
N GLU A 457 -18.78 -7.07 -15.53
CA GLU A 457 -17.70 -6.08 -15.55
C GLU A 457 -18.22 -4.69 -15.14
N ALA A 458 -19.41 -4.29 -15.61
CA ALA A 458 -20.05 -3.04 -15.20
C ALA A 458 -20.35 -3.02 -13.69
N ARG A 459 -20.90 -4.12 -13.15
CA ARG A 459 -21.16 -4.24 -11.70
C ARG A 459 -19.88 -4.30 -10.88
N LEU A 460 -18.82 -4.93 -11.38
CA LEU A 460 -17.52 -4.94 -10.72
C LEU A 460 -16.88 -3.55 -10.71
N LEU A 461 -17.03 -2.78 -11.78
CA LEU A 461 -16.55 -1.40 -11.86
C LEU A 461 -17.32 -0.48 -10.91
N GLU A 462 -18.64 -0.59 -10.87
CA GLU A 462 -19.49 0.14 -9.91
C GLU A 462 -19.13 -0.21 -8.46
N ALA A 463 -18.99 -1.50 -8.14
CA ALA A 463 -18.56 -1.95 -6.82
C ALA A 463 -17.15 -1.47 -6.45
N ALA A 464 -16.23 -1.42 -7.42
CA ALA A 464 -14.88 -0.89 -7.20
C ALA A 464 -14.90 0.64 -6.96
N GLU A 465 -15.75 1.38 -7.66
CA GLU A 465 -15.94 2.81 -7.42
C GLU A 465 -16.59 3.09 -6.05
N GLU A 466 -17.60 2.32 -5.67
CA GLU A 466 -18.22 2.42 -4.34
C GLU A 466 -17.22 2.06 -3.24
N ALA A 467 -16.41 1.01 -3.44
CA ALA A 467 -15.35 0.65 -2.51
C ALA A 467 -14.32 1.78 -2.37
N ARG A 468 -13.99 2.46 -3.48
CA ARG A 468 -13.09 3.63 -3.46
C ARG A 468 -13.70 4.80 -2.69
N ARG A 469 -14.95 5.16 -2.95
CA ARG A 469 -15.66 6.23 -2.22
C ARG A 469 -15.76 5.92 -0.73
N ASN A 470 -16.13 4.69 -0.38
CA ASN A 470 -16.20 4.24 1.01
C ASN A 470 -14.81 4.25 1.70
N ALA A 471 -13.73 3.97 0.97
CA ALA A 471 -12.37 4.08 1.50
C ALA A 471 -12.00 5.54 1.75
N GLU A 472 -12.26 6.43 0.79
CA GLU A 472 -12.03 7.88 0.91
C GLU A 472 -12.82 8.47 2.09
N ASP A 473 -14.11 8.12 2.24
CA ASP A 473 -14.95 8.59 3.35
C ASP A 473 -14.47 8.06 4.71
N ARG A 474 -14.02 6.80 4.77
CA ARG A 474 -13.45 6.23 5.99
C ARG A 474 -12.13 6.89 6.38
N ASP A 475 -11.30 7.22 5.40
CA ASP A 475 -10.03 7.88 5.64
C ASP A 475 -10.24 9.35 6.04
N ALA A 476 -11.21 10.05 5.44
CA ALA A 476 -11.64 11.38 5.89
C ALA A 476 -12.15 11.36 7.35
N ALA A 477 -12.99 10.39 7.71
CA ALA A 477 -13.48 10.24 9.09
C ALA A 477 -12.35 9.88 10.08
N ARG A 478 -11.36 9.09 9.65
CA ARG A 478 -10.17 8.79 10.46
C ARG A 478 -9.28 10.00 10.63
N GLU A 479 -9.09 10.80 9.59
CA GLU A 479 -8.36 12.06 9.68
C GLU A 479 -9.07 13.00 10.65
N GLU A 480 -10.39 13.13 10.58
CA GLU A 480 -11.17 13.94 11.51
C GLU A 480 -11.03 13.45 12.96
N LEU A 481 -11.14 12.13 13.17
CA LEU A 481 -10.93 11.53 14.49
C LEU A 481 -9.49 11.73 14.98
N ALA A 482 -8.50 11.63 14.10
CA ALA A 482 -7.09 11.87 14.42
C ALA A 482 -6.85 13.35 14.78
N ARG A 483 -7.48 14.29 14.06
CA ARG A 483 -7.47 15.72 14.39
C ARG A 483 -8.05 15.96 15.79
N LEU A 484 -9.13 15.27 16.13
CA LEU A 484 -9.74 15.37 17.45
C LEU A 484 -8.94 14.60 18.51
N SER A 485 -8.15 13.58 18.15
CA SER A 485 -7.39 12.75 19.11
C SER A 485 -6.22 13.49 19.76
N ASP A 486 -5.72 14.56 19.14
CA ASP A 486 -4.69 15.42 19.72
C ASP A 486 -5.31 16.28 20.85
N PRO A 487 -4.91 16.05 22.12
CA PRO A 487 -5.46 16.79 23.25
C PRO A 487 -5.20 18.30 23.15
N GLU A 488 -4.06 18.73 22.62
CA GLU A 488 -3.78 20.17 22.52
C GLU A 488 -4.70 20.84 21.52
N ARG A 489 -4.92 20.20 20.37
CA ARG A 489 -5.81 20.71 19.33
C ARG A 489 -7.26 20.72 19.79
N ARG A 490 -7.73 19.65 20.44
CA ARG A 490 -9.08 19.58 21.02
C ARG A 490 -9.32 20.69 22.04
N LEU A 491 -8.32 21.00 22.87
CA LEU A 491 -8.40 22.12 23.81
C LEU A 491 -8.50 23.48 23.10
N ARG A 492 -7.74 23.70 22.02
CA ARG A 492 -7.82 24.92 21.20
C ARG A 492 -9.20 25.07 20.55
N GLU A 493 -9.75 24.00 20.00
CA GLU A 493 -11.08 23.99 19.37
C GLU A 493 -12.19 24.21 20.41
N GLY A 494 -12.08 23.60 21.60
CA GLY A 494 -13.00 23.86 22.71
C GLY A 494 -12.94 25.30 23.22
N LEU A 495 -11.75 25.92 23.25
CA LEU A 495 -11.58 27.34 23.58
C LEU A 495 -12.21 28.25 22.52
N ALA A 496 -12.03 27.95 21.23
CA ALA A 496 -12.67 28.70 20.14
C ALA A 496 -14.20 28.62 20.25
N LEU A 497 -14.73 27.43 20.49
CA LEU A 497 -16.16 27.20 20.70
C LEU A 497 -16.70 27.98 21.92
N PHE A 498 -15.96 28.01 23.03
CA PHE A 498 -16.31 28.83 24.19
C PHE A 498 -16.32 30.32 23.86
N ASN A 499 -15.31 30.81 23.13
CA ASN A 499 -15.19 32.21 22.74
C ASN A 499 -16.32 32.69 21.81
N GLU A 500 -16.89 31.78 21.03
CA GLU A 500 -18.06 32.03 20.17
C GLU A 500 -19.39 31.92 20.94
N SER A 501 -19.40 31.24 22.09
CA SER A 501 -20.60 31.04 22.90
C SER A 501 -21.05 32.30 23.66
N GLU A 502 -22.32 32.33 24.06
CA GLU A 502 -22.87 33.40 24.91
C GLU A 502 -22.20 33.48 26.29
N HIS A 503 -21.62 32.36 26.76
CA HIS A 503 -20.93 32.28 28.05
C HIS A 503 -19.70 33.18 28.10
N ALA A 504 -19.00 33.39 26.98
CA ALA A 504 -17.89 34.34 26.92
C ALA A 504 -18.32 35.77 27.29
N ARG A 505 -19.50 36.21 26.82
CA ARG A 505 -20.06 37.53 27.16
C ARG A 505 -20.50 37.60 28.62
N ALA A 506 -21.09 36.53 29.14
CA ALA A 506 -21.50 36.45 30.54
C ALA A 506 -20.27 36.55 31.47
N VAL A 507 -19.21 35.80 31.17
CA VAL A 507 -17.93 35.85 31.88
C VAL A 507 -17.28 37.22 31.78
N ALA A 508 -17.29 37.87 30.60
CA ALA A 508 -16.80 39.24 30.45
C ALA A 508 -17.56 40.22 31.37
N SER A 509 -18.87 40.05 31.49
CA SER A 509 -19.71 40.90 32.35
C SER A 509 -19.37 40.75 33.83
N ILE A 510 -19.17 39.51 34.30
CA ILE A 510 -18.75 39.21 35.67
C ILE A 510 -17.37 39.79 35.94
N SER A 511 -16.45 39.64 34.99
CA SER A 511 -15.07 40.10 35.11
C SER A 511 -14.92 41.62 35.17
N ARG A 512 -15.90 42.38 34.66
CA ARG A 512 -15.97 43.84 34.87
C ARG A 512 -16.22 44.21 36.33
N SER A 513 -16.89 43.35 37.10
CA SER A 513 -17.23 43.61 38.51
C SER A 513 -16.19 43.03 39.46
N PHE A 514 -15.65 41.84 39.17
CA PHE A 514 -14.77 41.09 40.06
C PHE A 514 -13.29 41.05 39.62
N GLY A 515 -12.94 41.71 38.52
CA GLY A 515 -11.61 41.64 37.91
C GLY A 515 -11.42 40.44 36.98
N LEU A 516 -10.24 40.33 36.36
CA LEU A 516 -9.93 39.23 35.46
C LEU A 516 -9.76 37.91 36.24
N PRO A 517 -10.43 36.82 35.84
CA PRO A 517 -10.30 35.53 36.49
C PRO A 517 -8.97 34.87 36.13
N LYS A 518 -8.47 34.04 37.04
CA LYS A 518 -7.45 33.04 36.75
C LYS A 518 -8.14 31.92 35.96
N VAL A 519 -7.66 31.62 34.76
CA VAL A 519 -8.29 30.63 33.88
C VAL A 519 -7.42 29.40 33.77
N HIS A 520 -8.04 28.26 34.02
CA HIS A 520 -7.50 26.96 33.72
C HIS A 520 -8.30 26.31 32.59
N ALA A 521 -7.61 25.88 31.55
CA ALA A 521 -8.15 25.15 30.43
C ALA A 521 -7.48 23.77 30.40
N GLY A 522 -8.24 22.73 30.68
CA GLY A 522 -7.76 21.35 30.71
C GLY A 522 -8.66 20.45 29.89
N ILE A 523 -8.23 19.21 29.67
CA ILE A 523 -9.12 18.16 29.21
C ILE A 523 -9.44 17.30 30.41
N ASP A 524 -10.72 17.04 30.64
CA ASP A 524 -11.12 16.13 31.71
C ASP A 524 -10.60 14.72 31.41
N GLY A 525 -9.93 14.10 32.38
CA GLY A 525 -9.33 12.77 32.27
C GLY A 525 -10.36 11.64 32.24
N GLY A 526 -11.64 11.94 32.35
CA GLY A 526 -12.73 11.01 32.11
C GLY A 526 -12.78 10.52 30.66
N ALA A 527 -13.52 9.43 30.42
CA ALA A 527 -13.61 8.74 29.13
C ALA A 527 -14.03 9.61 27.92
N SER A 528 -14.55 10.82 28.17
CA SER A 528 -15.01 11.72 27.12
C SER A 528 -13.94 12.71 26.61
N GLY A 529 -12.84 12.92 27.34
CA GLY A 529 -11.76 13.82 26.92
C GLY A 529 -12.25 15.20 26.50
N LYS A 530 -13.26 15.75 27.19
CA LYS A 530 -13.89 17.03 26.85
C LYS A 530 -13.08 18.21 27.43
N PRO A 531 -12.82 19.26 26.62
CA PRO A 531 -12.26 20.52 27.11
C PRO A 531 -13.11 21.11 28.26
N THR A 532 -12.46 21.33 29.39
CA THR A 532 -13.02 21.91 30.60
C THR A 532 -12.31 23.22 30.91
N LEU A 533 -13.10 24.28 31.12
CA LEU A 533 -12.65 25.64 31.34
C LEU A 533 -13.09 26.07 32.74
N THR A 534 -12.14 26.18 33.66
CA THR A 534 -12.38 26.62 35.04
C THR A 534 -11.88 28.05 35.21
N LEU A 535 -12.77 28.95 35.59
CA LEU A 535 -12.51 30.38 35.81
C LEU A 535 -12.63 30.69 37.29
N LEU A 536 -11.59 31.24 37.89
CA LEU A 536 -11.53 31.58 39.32
C LEU A 536 -11.36 33.09 39.50
N TRP A 537 -12.35 33.75 40.10
CA TRP A 537 -12.29 35.16 40.50
C TRP A 537 -11.78 35.28 41.92
N ASN A 538 -10.44 35.25 42.07
CA ASN A 538 -9.74 35.35 43.35
C ASN A 538 -10.40 34.46 44.43
N ASP A 539 -10.76 35.03 45.58
CA ASP A 539 -11.35 34.34 46.71
C ASP A 539 -12.89 34.53 46.78
N VAL A 540 -13.53 34.83 45.64
CA VAL A 540 -14.95 35.24 45.60
C VAL A 540 -15.87 34.23 44.93
N ALA A 541 -15.46 33.69 43.77
CA ALA A 541 -16.29 32.76 43.01
C ALA A 541 -15.47 31.97 41.98
N TRP A 542 -15.97 30.80 41.61
CA TRP A 542 -15.48 30.01 40.49
C TRP A 542 -16.63 29.54 39.61
N ARG A 543 -16.35 29.37 38.30
CA ARG A 543 -17.26 28.76 37.33
C ARG A 543 -16.52 27.78 36.43
N ARG A 544 -17.18 26.69 36.07
CA ARG A 544 -16.66 25.65 35.20
C ARG A 544 -17.56 25.45 34.00
N TYR A 545 -16.99 25.53 32.81
CA TYR A 545 -17.67 25.29 31.55
C TYR A 545 -17.07 24.07 30.87
N ILE A 546 -17.92 23.26 30.23
CA ILE A 546 -17.48 22.19 29.35
C ILE A 546 -17.82 22.59 27.92
N ALA A 547 -16.84 22.48 27.04
CA ALA A 547 -16.95 22.79 25.61
C ALA A 547 -16.68 21.52 24.82
N ASP A 548 -17.67 21.00 24.10
CA ASP A 548 -17.56 19.76 23.32
C ASP A 548 -17.37 20.08 21.82
N PRO A 549 -16.13 20.01 21.30
CA PRO A 549 -15.83 20.31 19.90
C PRO A 549 -16.21 19.17 18.94
N THR A 550 -16.72 18.04 19.43
CA THR A 550 -17.10 16.89 18.59
C THR A 550 -18.24 17.28 17.62
N GLU A 551 -18.09 16.97 16.33
CA GLU A 551 -19.15 17.16 15.34
C GLU A 551 -20.33 16.18 15.59
N GLY A 552 -21.55 16.62 15.32
CA GLY A 552 -22.77 15.83 15.56
C GLY A 552 -23.36 15.91 16.98
N VAL A 553 -22.73 16.61 17.92
CA VAL A 553 -23.31 16.88 19.25
C VAL A 553 -24.40 17.96 19.14
N PRO A 554 -25.64 17.71 19.61
CA PRO A 554 -26.72 18.69 19.54
C PRO A 554 -26.40 19.94 20.39
N ALA A 555 -26.79 21.12 19.91
CA ALA A 555 -26.62 22.37 20.65
C ALA A 555 -27.43 22.37 21.98
N PRO A 556 -26.92 22.98 23.07
CA PRO A 556 -25.72 23.79 23.16
C PRO A 556 -24.42 22.98 23.39
N ARG A 557 -23.41 23.23 22.55
CA ARG A 557 -22.09 22.58 22.62
C ARG A 557 -21.20 23.09 23.77
N VAL A 558 -21.59 24.21 24.39
CA VAL A 558 -20.93 24.79 25.58
C VAL A 558 -21.97 24.96 26.68
N TYR A 559 -21.71 24.37 27.84
CA TYR A 559 -22.62 24.42 28.98
C TYR A 559 -21.87 24.63 30.30
N LEU A 560 -22.57 25.24 31.26
CA LEU A 560 -22.06 25.44 32.62
C LEU A 560 -22.14 24.11 33.38
N ALA A 561 -20.99 23.58 33.77
CA ALA A 561 -20.88 22.31 34.49
C ALA A 561 -20.83 22.51 36.01
N GLY A 562 -20.38 23.67 36.50
CA GLY A 562 -20.32 23.95 37.93
C GLY A 562 -20.11 25.43 38.25
N THR A 563 -20.50 25.83 39.45
CA THR A 563 -20.28 27.17 40.02
C THR A 563 -20.18 27.04 41.53
N GLY A 564 -19.38 27.87 42.18
CA GLY A 564 -19.28 27.94 43.64
C GLY A 564 -18.60 29.22 44.10
N ASP A 565 -18.66 29.49 45.40
CA ASP A 565 -18.16 30.73 46.01
C ASP A 565 -16.79 30.53 46.70
N ASP A 566 -16.39 29.29 46.96
CA ASP A 566 -15.10 28.97 47.58
C ASP A 566 -14.12 28.35 46.57
N PRO A 567 -12.98 28.99 46.24
CA PRO A 567 -11.96 28.41 45.36
C PRO A 567 -11.35 27.12 45.91
N ALA A 568 -11.53 26.81 47.21
CA ALA A 568 -11.09 25.56 47.81
C ALA A 568 -11.87 24.33 47.31
N GLU A 569 -13.03 24.50 46.68
CA GLU A 569 -13.82 23.43 46.07
C GLU A 569 -13.26 22.95 44.72
N VAL A 570 -12.43 23.78 44.06
CA VAL A 570 -11.81 23.44 42.77
C VAL A 570 -10.60 22.53 43.00
N PRO A 571 -10.44 21.41 42.26
CA PRO A 571 -9.25 20.55 42.38
C PRO A 571 -7.95 21.33 42.22
N THR A 572 -6.92 20.99 42.99
CA THR A 572 -5.61 21.67 42.98
C THR A 572 -4.98 21.88 41.59
N PRO A 573 -5.00 20.93 40.63
CA PRO A 573 -4.43 21.16 39.30
C PRO A 573 -5.18 22.25 38.51
N GLU A 574 -6.49 22.37 38.72
CA GLU A 574 -7.34 23.37 38.05
C GLU A 574 -7.19 24.78 38.64
N ARG A 575 -6.48 24.95 39.77
CA ARG A 575 -6.19 26.26 40.35
C ARG A 575 -4.97 26.94 39.73
N GLN A 576 -4.15 26.20 38.97
CA GLN A 576 -2.98 26.75 38.30
C GLN A 576 -3.40 27.33 36.93
N PRO A 577 -3.29 28.66 36.73
CA PRO A 577 -3.73 29.27 35.49
C PRO A 577 -2.79 28.92 34.34
N ASN A 578 -3.32 28.34 33.28
CA ASN A 578 -2.61 28.04 32.03
C ASN A 578 -3.24 28.75 30.82
N ALA A 579 -4.32 29.51 31.03
CA ALA A 579 -4.96 30.35 30.04
C ALA A 579 -5.21 31.75 30.63
N ARG A 580 -5.41 32.72 29.74
CA ARG A 580 -5.71 34.11 30.08
C ARG A 580 -6.95 34.58 29.35
N MET A 581 -7.66 35.51 29.97
CA MET A 581 -8.85 36.14 29.39
C MET A 581 -8.54 37.58 28.98
N ASP A 582 -9.01 37.99 27.80
CA ASP A 582 -8.97 39.39 27.37
C ASP A 582 -10.14 40.22 27.94
N ALA A 583 -10.13 41.53 27.72
CA ALA A 583 -11.19 42.44 28.16
C ALA A 583 -12.56 42.19 27.49
N ARG A 584 -12.60 41.41 26.41
CA ARG A 584 -13.82 41.02 25.68
C ARG A 584 -14.38 39.67 26.14
N GLY A 585 -13.73 39.00 27.10
CA GLY A 585 -14.10 37.67 27.59
C GLY A 585 -13.58 36.52 26.76
N ARG A 586 -12.66 36.77 25.80
CA ARG A 586 -12.04 35.70 25.00
C ARG A 586 -10.89 35.08 25.75
N LEU A 587 -10.83 33.77 25.73
CA LEU A 587 -9.79 32.95 26.33
C LEU A 587 -8.70 32.62 25.31
N MET A 588 -7.45 32.70 25.74
CA MET A 588 -6.26 32.28 25.00
C MET A 588 -5.36 31.44 25.89
N LEU A 589 -4.76 30.38 25.34
CA LEU A 589 -3.73 29.61 26.05
C LEU A 589 -2.50 30.49 26.34
N GLY A 590 -1.89 30.29 27.51
CA GLY A 590 -0.73 31.04 27.97
C GLY A 590 -0.93 31.65 29.36
N VAL A 591 0.16 31.73 30.12
CA VAL A 591 0.16 32.31 31.46
C VAL A 591 0.13 33.84 31.36
N GLN A 592 -0.73 34.49 32.14
CA GLN A 592 -0.77 35.94 32.22
C GLN A 592 0.52 36.46 32.88
N ALA A 593 1.25 37.34 32.20
CA ALA A 593 2.37 38.05 32.81
C ALA A 593 1.83 38.88 33.98
N ARG A 594 2.44 38.69 35.17
CA ARG A 594 2.03 39.36 36.42
C ARG A 594 2.27 40.86 36.36
#